data_AF-A0AAD1W512-F1
#
_entry.id   AF-A0AAD1W512-F1
#
_cell.length_a   1.000
_cell.length_b   1.000
_cell.length_c   1.000
_cell.angle_alpha   90.00
_cell.angle_beta   90.00
_cell.angle_gamma   90.00
#
_symmetry.space_group_name_H-M   'P 1'
#
loop_
_entity.id
_entity.type
_entity.pdbx_description
1 polymer ?
#
loop_
_entity_poly.entity_id
_entity_poly.type
_entity_poly.pdbx_seq_one_letter_code
_entity_poly.pdbx_strand_id
1 'polypeptide(L)'
;MAPMYANAYMFQYEQQNILSEYGHLIKGYYHYIDDNLIVWQGMEQQALDMIQTINNLRSPVWMTSNISYDWVYYLDLEISVNN
;
A
#
# COMPACT_ATOMS: atom_id res chain seq x y z
N MET A 1 -19.17 -4.86 -12.84
CA MET A 1 -19.24 -5.80 -11.70
C MET A 1 -17.84 -6.11 -11.16
N ALA A 2 -16.88 -6.56 -11.97
CA ALA A 2 -15.53 -6.93 -11.51
C ALA A 2 -14.76 -5.85 -10.68
N PRO A 3 -14.78 -4.54 -11.03
CA PRO A 3 -14.03 -3.54 -10.25
C PRO A 3 -14.55 -3.36 -8.81
N MET A 4 -15.86 -3.49 -8.62
CA MET A 4 -16.49 -3.38 -7.30
C MET A 4 -16.05 -4.53 -6.37
N TYR A 5 -15.96 -5.74 -6.93
CA TYR A 5 -15.46 -6.90 -6.18
C TYR A 5 -13.98 -6.77 -5.85
N ALA A 6 -13.16 -6.28 -6.79
CA ALA A 6 -11.74 -6.01 -6.53
C ALA A 6 -11.57 -5.01 -5.38
N ASN A 7 -12.27 -3.88 -5.40
CA ASN A 7 -12.23 -2.89 -4.33
C ASN A 7 -12.65 -3.46 -2.97
N ALA A 8 -13.75 -4.22 -2.92
CA ALA A 8 -14.24 -4.79 -1.67
C ALA A 8 -13.28 -5.85 -1.11
N TYR A 9 -12.71 -6.68 -1.99
CA TYR A 9 -11.71 -7.69 -1.61
C TYR A 9 -10.44 -7.02 -1.10
N MET A 10 -9.89 -6.05 -1.82
CA MET A 10 -8.69 -5.32 -1.43
C MET A 10 -8.90 -4.58 -0.11
N PHE A 11 -10.03 -3.91 0.08
CA PHE A 11 -10.35 -3.26 1.36
C PHE A 11 -10.31 -4.25 2.54
N GLN A 12 -10.91 -5.43 2.40
CA GLN A 12 -10.86 -6.45 3.46
C GLN A 12 -9.44 -6.99 3.67
N TYR A 13 -8.71 -7.22 2.58
CA TYR A 13 -7.34 -7.71 2.61
C TYR A 13 -6.39 -6.75 3.33
N GLU A 14 -6.49 -5.45 3.03
CA GLU A 14 -5.70 -4.37 3.62
C GLU A 14 -5.95 -4.26 5.12
N GLN A 15 -7.21 -4.33 5.55
CA GLN A 15 -7.56 -4.28 6.97
C GLN A 15 -6.97 -5.45 7.76
N GLN A 16 -6.95 -6.64 7.16
CA GLN A 16 -6.51 -7.86 7.83
C GLN A 16 -4.98 -8.00 7.87
N ASN A 17 -4.30 -7.63 6.79
CA ASN A 17 -2.88 -7.97 6.59
C ASN A 17 -1.95 -6.75 6.60
N ILE A 18 -2.48 -5.52 6.54
CA ILE A 18 -1.67 -4.29 6.47
C ILE A 18 -1.98 -3.40 7.66
N LEU A 19 -3.21 -2.91 7.78
CA LEU A 19 -3.57 -1.88 8.76
C LEU A 19 -3.56 -2.41 10.20
N SER A 20 -3.88 -3.69 10.39
CA SER A 20 -3.83 -4.38 11.69
C SER A 20 -2.42 -4.39 12.30
N GLU A 21 -1.38 -4.64 11.49
CA GLU A 21 0.00 -4.81 11.95
C GLU A 21 0.83 -3.52 11.77
N TYR A 22 0.65 -2.82 10.66
CA TYR A 22 1.49 -1.70 10.23
C TYR A 22 0.78 -0.34 10.28
N GLY A 23 -0.50 -0.29 10.66
CA GLY A 23 -1.28 0.96 10.69
C GLY A 23 -0.64 2.08 11.52
N HIS A 24 0.13 1.73 12.54
CA HIS A 24 0.88 2.70 13.37
C HIS A 24 2.07 3.37 12.65
N LEU A 25 2.53 2.82 11.52
CA LEU A 25 3.61 3.37 10.68
C LEU A 25 3.08 4.12 9.44
N ILE A 26 1.76 4.13 9.24
CA ILE A 26 1.11 4.70 8.06
C ILE A 26 0.47 6.04 8.43
N LYS A 27 0.91 7.14 7.80
CA LYS A 27 0.32 8.48 7.96
C LYS A 27 -0.86 8.73 7.04
N GLY A 28 -0.84 8.11 5.86
CA GLY A 28 -1.88 8.22 4.86
C GLY A 28 -1.91 6.94 4.04
N TYR A 29 -3.11 6.45 3.76
CA TYR A 29 -3.34 5.26 2.95
C TYR A 29 -4.44 5.59 1.94
N TYR A 30 -4.11 5.53 0.67
CA TYR A 30 -5.03 5.81 -0.43
C TYR A 30 -4.99 4.66 -1.40
N HIS A 31 -6.17 4.16 -1.77
CA HIS A 31 -6.29 3.01 -2.65
C HIS A 31 -7.20 3.33 -3.85
N TYR A 32 -6.87 2.74 -4.99
CA TYR A 32 -7.68 2.82 -6.19
C TYR A 32 -7.54 1.51 -6.96
N ILE A 33 -8.54 0.63 -6.82
CA ILE A 33 -8.56 -0.71 -7.42
C ILE A 33 -7.38 -1.56 -6.95
N ASP A 34 -6.31 -1.58 -7.73
CA ASP A 34 -5.08 -2.33 -7.50
C ASP A 34 -3.90 -1.44 -7.10
N ASP A 35 -4.01 -0.11 -7.27
CA ASP A 35 -2.96 0.85 -6.97
C ASP A 35 -3.10 1.42 -5.55
N ASN A 36 -2.02 1.30 -4.77
CA ASN A 36 -1.93 1.80 -3.40
C ASN A 36 -0.87 2.90 -3.28
N LEU A 37 -1.26 4.01 -2.65
CA LEU A 37 -0.36 5.08 -2.23
C LEU A 37 -0.30 5.10 -0.70
N ILE A 38 0.90 4.94 -0.17
CA ILE A 38 1.15 4.87 1.27
C ILE A 38 2.13 5.97 1.64
N VAL A 39 1.72 6.85 2.56
CA VAL A 39 2.62 7.78 3.23
C VAL A 39 3.16 7.09 4.47
N TRP A 40 4.42 6.66 4.40
CA TRP A 40 5.08 5.88 5.44
C TRP A 40 5.88 6.77 6.40
N GLN A 41 5.79 6.50 7.71
CA GLN A 41 6.54 7.21 8.75
C GLN A 41 7.73 6.41 9.29
N GLY A 42 7.79 5.10 9.02
CA GLY A 42 8.87 4.24 9.49
C GLY A 42 10.13 4.31 8.61
N MET A 43 11.06 3.40 8.87
CA MET A 43 12.20 3.18 7.98
C MET A 43 11.74 2.50 6.69
N GLU A 44 12.40 2.79 5.58
CA GLU A 44 12.16 2.14 4.28
C GLU A 44 12.25 0.61 4.39
N GLN A 45 13.22 0.09 5.15
CA GLN A 45 13.35 -1.36 5.36
C GLN A 45 12.08 -1.97 5.97
N GLN A 46 11.39 -1.27 6.87
CA GLN A 46 10.15 -1.77 7.47
C GLN A 46 9.01 -1.81 6.43
N ALA A 47 8.99 -0.89 5.48
CA ALA A 47 8.02 -0.93 4.38
C ALA A 47 8.32 -2.09 3.42
N LEU A 48 9.60 -2.34 3.11
CA LEU A 48 10.03 -3.49 2.31
C LEU A 48 9.71 -4.83 3.00
N ASP A 49 9.94 -4.92 4.30
CA ASP A 49 9.62 -6.11 5.10
C ASP A 49 8.11 -6.37 5.14
N MET A 50 7.29 -5.32 5.21
CA MET A 50 5.83 -5.41 5.09
C MET A 50 5.44 -6.00 3.73
N ILE A 51 5.97 -5.45 2.63
CA ILE A 51 5.69 -5.96 1.27
C ILE A 51 6.10 -7.42 1.12
N GLN A 52 7.28 -7.77 1.64
CA GLN A 52 7.77 -9.15 1.60
C GLN A 52 6.88 -10.09 2.42
N THR A 53 6.42 -9.65 3.60
CA THR A 53 5.49 -10.42 4.44
C THR A 53 4.19 -10.70 3.69
N ILE A 54 3.60 -9.67 3.09
CA ILE A 54 2.37 -9.76 2.28
C ILE A 54 2.54 -10.74 1.12
N ASN A 55 3.64 -10.62 0.37
CA ASN A 55 3.92 -11.48 -0.79
C ASN A 55 4.20 -12.94 -0.42
N ASN A 56 4.58 -13.23 0.83
CA ASN A 56 4.76 -14.58 1.34
C ASN A 56 3.44 -15.22 1.83
N LEU A 57 2.36 -14.45 1.95
CA LEU A 57 1.05 -15.00 2.29
C LEU A 57 0.55 -15.86 1.13
N ARG A 58 -0.16 -16.95 1.47
CA ARG A 58 -0.89 -17.75 0.46
C ARG A 58 -2.14 -16.99 0.01
N SER A 59 -1.95 -15.97 -0.80
CA SER A 59 -2.95 -15.02 -1.29
C SER A 59 -2.85 -14.86 -2.81
N PRO A 60 -3.94 -14.53 -3.51
CA PRO A 60 -3.87 -14.08 -4.92
C PRO A 60 -3.27 -12.67 -5.08
N VAL A 61 -3.05 -11.93 -3.98
CA VAL A 61 -2.47 -10.59 -3.99
C VAL A 61 -0.95 -10.67 -4.03
N TRP A 62 -0.34 -9.94 -4.96
CA TRP A 62 1.10 -9.74 -5.04
C TRP A 62 1.39 -8.26 -5.20
N MET A 63 2.15 -7.69 -4.27
CA MET A 63 2.50 -6.27 -4.26
C MET A 63 3.87 -6.04 -4.90
N THR A 64 3.95 -4.95 -5.66
CA THR A 64 5.20 -4.33 -6.09
C THR A 64 5.27 -2.93 -5.50
N SER A 65 6.47 -2.38 -5.37
CA SER A 65 6.65 -1.06 -4.76
C SER A 65 7.55 -0.16 -5.58
N ASN A 66 7.23 1.12 -5.52
CA ASN A 66 8.08 2.22 -5.92
C ASN A 66 8.15 3.16 -4.71
N ILE A 67 9.31 3.18 -4.03
CA ILE A 67 9.51 3.98 -2.82
C ILE A 67 10.40 5.16 -3.18
N SER A 68 9.98 6.35 -2.78
CA SER A 68 10.70 7.60 -2.98
C SER A 68 10.47 8.51 -1.78
N TYR A 69 11.50 9.30 -1.44
CA TYR A 69 11.45 10.26 -0.35
C TYR A 69 10.95 11.64 -0.80
N ASP A 70 10.97 11.91 -2.10
CA ASP A 70 10.66 13.23 -2.65
C ASP A 70 9.27 13.25 -3.31
N TRP A 71 9.06 12.32 -4.23
CA TRP A 71 7.84 12.24 -5.04
C TRP A 71 7.61 10.86 -5.63
N VAL A 72 6.35 10.53 -5.92
CA VAL A 72 5.93 9.33 -6.64
C VAL A 72 4.87 9.67 -7.68
N TYR A 73 4.79 8.89 -8.74
CA TYR A 73 3.61 8.88 -9.61
C TYR A 73 2.55 7.96 -9.02
N TYR A 74 1.33 8.46 -8.89
CA TYR A 74 0.15 7.69 -8.50
C TYR A 74 -0.96 7.98 -9.50
N LEU A 75 -1.39 6.94 -10.23
CA LEU A 75 -2.23 7.08 -11.41
C LEU A 75 -1.58 8.08 -12.40
N ASP A 76 -2.31 9.14 -12.78
CA ASP A 76 -1.83 10.19 -13.68
C ASP A 76 -1.29 11.43 -12.93
N LEU A 77 -1.02 11.32 -11.62
CA LEU A 77 -0.61 12.44 -10.77
C LEU A 77 0.81 12.25 -10.23
N GLU A 78 1.59 13.33 -10.25
CA GLU A 78 2.83 13.45 -9.48
C GLU A 78 2.49 13.95 -8.07
N ILE A 79 2.84 13.17 -7.06
CA ILE A 79 2.58 13.48 -5.65
C ILE A 79 3.92 13.68 -4.96
N SER A 80 4.11 14.85 -4.35
CA SER A 80 5.28 15.19 -3.57
C SER A 80 4.95 15.40 -2.10
N VAL A 81 5.93 15.16 -1.23
CA VAL A 81 5.83 15.50 0.18
C VAL A 81 6.51 16.86 0.38
N ASN A 82 5.74 17.88 0.72
CA ASN A 82 6.30 19.16 1.15
C ASN A 82 6.70 19.04 2.62
N ASN A 83 8.01 19.09 2.89
CA ASN A 83 8.56 19.19 4.24
C ASN A 83 8.32 20.58 4.85
#